data_AF-A0A165R8Z2-F1
#
_entry.id   AF-A0A165R8Z2-F1
#
_cell.length_a   1.000
_cell.length_b   1.000
_cell.length_c   1.000
_cell.angle_alpha   90.00
_cell.angle_beta   90.00
_cell.angle_gamma   90.00
#
_symmetry.space_group_name_H-M   'P 1'
#
loop_
_entity.id
_entity.type
_entity.pdbx_description
1 polymer ?
#
loop_
_entity_poly.entity_id
_entity_poly.type
_entity_poly.pdbx_seq_one_letter_code
_entity_poly.pdbx_strand_id
1 'polypeptide(L)'
;IETPEAFLKAIGRSSDTKLSSLSESLAEWNSFWQLRGSEMKQASVPVRDRRYILWSMEKYRLGWAIKDFAHEPKPRKQIRGRGPSVQFGKRIRSRRDR
;
A
#
# COMPACT_ATOMS: atom_id res chain seq x y z
N ILE A 1 -6.99 -9.36 -15.30
CA ILE A 1 -5.71 -9.71 -14.65
C ILE A 1 -5.71 -11.20 -14.46
N GLU A 2 -4.65 -11.88 -14.89
CA GLU A 2 -4.62 -13.35 -14.99
C GLU A 2 -3.70 -14.02 -13.96
N THR A 3 -2.79 -13.27 -13.33
CA THR A 3 -1.81 -13.83 -12.37
C THR A 3 -1.79 -13.07 -11.04
N PRO A 4 -1.51 -13.74 -9.90
CA PRO A 4 -1.44 -13.11 -8.58
C PRO A 4 -0.42 -11.97 -8.54
N GLU A 5 0.73 -12.18 -9.18
CA GLU A 5 1.78 -11.16 -9.26
C GLU A 5 1.32 -9.90 -10.02
N ALA A 6 0.61 -10.07 -11.13
CA ALA A 6 0.07 -8.95 -11.89
C ALA A 6 -0.97 -8.18 -11.06
N PHE A 7 -1.78 -8.88 -10.26
CA PHE A 7 -2.71 -8.24 -9.33
C PHE A 7 -1.98 -7.43 -8.25
N LEU A 8 -0.97 -8.03 -7.61
CA LEU A 8 -0.20 -7.38 -6.54
C LEU A 8 0.60 -6.16 -7.04
N LYS A 9 1.13 -6.22 -8.26
CA LYS A 9 1.74 -5.07 -8.92
C LYS A 9 0.71 -3.98 -9.23
N ALA A 10 -0.48 -4.34 -9.70
CA ALA A 10 -1.53 -3.40 -10.05
C ALA A 10 -2.10 -2.65 -8.83
N ILE A 11 -2.23 -3.30 -7.67
CA ILE A 11 -2.68 -2.62 -6.44
C ILE A 11 -1.57 -1.73 -5.82
N GLY A 12 -0.32 -1.86 -6.25
CA GLY A 12 0.80 -1.05 -5.79
C GLY A 12 1.22 -1.28 -4.33
N ARG A 13 1.83 -0.25 -3.72
CA ARG A 13 2.38 -0.26 -2.35
C ARG A 13 3.46 -1.33 -2.08
N SER A 14 4.15 -1.76 -3.13
CA SER A 14 5.13 -2.85 -3.07
C SER A 14 4.53 -4.11 -2.45
N SER A 15 3.25 -4.40 -2.76
CA SER A 15 2.55 -5.57 -2.21
C SER A 15 3.12 -6.88 -2.74
N ASP A 16 3.73 -6.85 -3.93
CA ASP A 16 4.41 -7.97 -4.57
C ASP A 16 5.65 -8.43 -3.77
N THR A 17 6.52 -7.50 -3.37
CA THR A 17 7.75 -7.83 -2.61
C THR A 17 7.48 -8.23 -1.16
N LYS A 18 6.33 -7.83 -0.61
CA LYS A 18 5.95 -8.13 0.77
C LYS A 18 5.41 -9.53 0.96
N LEU A 19 4.93 -10.16 -0.09
CA LEU A 19 4.43 -11.54 -0.08
C LEU A 19 5.44 -12.54 -0.64
N SER A 20 6.69 -12.13 -0.86
CA SER A 20 7.74 -13.02 -1.39
C SER A 20 7.99 -14.28 -0.55
N SER A 21 7.70 -14.24 0.76
CA SER A 21 7.75 -15.40 1.66
C SER A 21 6.62 -16.42 1.44
N LEU A 22 5.60 -16.07 0.65
CA LEU A 22 4.43 -16.90 0.33
C LEU A 22 4.40 -17.24 -1.18
N SER A 23 5.58 -17.46 -1.79
CA SER A 23 5.73 -17.73 -3.22
C SER A 23 4.91 -18.93 -3.71
N GLU A 24 4.76 -19.98 -2.90
CA GLU A 24 3.95 -21.15 -3.24
C GLU A 24 2.46 -20.81 -3.40
N SER A 25 1.90 -20.05 -2.45
CA SER A 25 0.50 -19.60 -2.51
C SER A 25 0.26 -18.53 -3.58
N LEU A 26 1.33 -17.90 -4.09
CA LEU A 26 1.29 -16.93 -5.19
C LEU A 26 1.42 -17.58 -6.58
N ALA A 27 1.84 -18.85 -6.66
CA ALA A 27 1.95 -19.55 -7.93
C ALA A 27 0.57 -19.89 -8.53
N GLU A 28 -0.41 -20.14 -7.67
CA GLU A 28 -1.75 -20.55 -8.09
C GLU A 28 -2.80 -19.48 -7.76
N TRP A 29 -3.59 -19.08 -8.77
CA TRP A 29 -4.62 -18.05 -8.64
C TRP A 29 -5.67 -18.40 -7.59
N ASN A 30 -6.12 -19.65 -7.53
CA ASN A 30 -7.14 -20.09 -6.56
C ASN A 30 -6.62 -20.03 -5.12
N SER A 31 -5.41 -20.53 -4.90
CA SER A 31 -4.74 -20.51 -3.60
C SER A 31 -4.48 -19.07 -3.12
N PHE A 32 -4.14 -18.17 -4.03
CA PHE A 32 -4.00 -16.74 -3.73
C PHE A 32 -5.29 -16.15 -3.15
N TRP A 33 -6.46 -16.48 -3.70
CA TRP A 33 -7.74 -15.96 -3.21
C TRP A 33 -8.18 -16.57 -1.87
N GLN A 34 -7.63 -17.71 -1.49
CA GLN A 34 -7.93 -18.35 -0.20
C GLN A 34 -7.08 -17.80 0.95
N LEU A 35 -6.02 -17.05 0.64
CA LEU A 35 -5.10 -16.47 1.62
C LEU A 35 -5.83 -15.69 2.72
N ARG A 36 -5.53 -16.04 3.97
CA ARG A 36 -6.08 -15.36 5.15
C ARG A 36 -5.05 -14.48 5.82
N GLY A 37 -5.54 -13.50 6.59
CA GLY A 37 -4.68 -12.61 7.37
C GLY A 37 -3.80 -13.33 8.42
N SER A 38 -4.18 -14.55 8.82
CA SER A 38 -3.39 -15.42 9.72
C SER A 38 -2.12 -15.95 9.05
N GLU A 39 -2.22 -16.41 7.80
CA GLU A 39 -1.08 -16.94 7.02
C GLU A 39 -0.11 -15.81 6.70
N MET A 40 -0.63 -14.65 6.28
CA MET A 40 0.18 -13.45 6.11
C MET A 40 0.83 -12.98 7.42
N LYS A 41 0.21 -13.26 8.59
CA LYS A 41 0.81 -12.95 9.90
C LYS A 41 1.95 -13.90 10.22
N GLN A 42 1.81 -15.18 9.94
CA GLN A 42 2.88 -16.18 10.09
C GLN A 42 4.06 -15.83 9.16
N ALA A 43 3.77 -15.37 7.95
CA ALA A 43 4.76 -14.87 6.98
C ALA A 43 5.36 -13.49 7.34
N SER A 44 5.12 -12.97 8.55
CA SER A 44 5.65 -11.71 9.07
C SER A 44 5.27 -10.45 8.26
N VAL A 45 4.18 -10.49 7.49
CA VAL A 45 3.68 -9.32 6.75
C VAL A 45 3.14 -8.29 7.75
N PRO A 46 3.53 -6.99 7.66
CA PRO A 46 3.05 -5.94 8.55
C PRO A 46 1.52 -5.79 8.52
N VAL A 47 0.92 -5.47 9.67
CA VAL A 47 -0.56 -5.34 9.84
C VAL A 47 -1.18 -4.40 8.80
N ARG A 48 -0.51 -3.29 8.51
CA ARG A 48 -0.98 -2.28 7.54
C ARG A 48 -1.11 -2.87 6.13
N ASP A 49 -0.15 -3.68 5.72
CA ASP A 49 -0.11 -4.26 4.38
C ASP A 49 -1.09 -5.42 4.27
N ARG A 50 -1.21 -6.27 5.31
CA ARG A 50 -2.25 -7.32 5.37
C ARG A 50 -3.66 -6.75 5.19
N ARG A 51 -3.99 -5.68 5.91
CA ARG A 51 -5.30 -5.01 5.79
C ARG A 51 -5.53 -4.46 4.39
N TYR A 52 -4.51 -3.88 3.78
CA TYR A 52 -4.62 -3.32 2.42
C TYR A 52 -4.84 -4.41 1.37
N ILE A 53 -4.06 -5.49 1.43
CA ILE A 53 -4.14 -6.59 0.45
C ILE A 53 -5.51 -7.26 0.55
N LEU A 54 -5.96 -7.63 1.76
CA LEU A 54 -7.28 -8.25 1.96
C LEU A 54 -8.43 -7.32 1.53
N TRP A 55 -8.34 -6.03 1.83
CA TRP A 55 -9.34 -5.06 1.38
C TRP A 55 -9.37 -4.93 -0.15
N SER A 56 -8.20 -4.90 -0.79
CA SER A 56 -8.06 -4.85 -2.25
C SER A 56 -8.62 -6.10 -2.91
N MET A 57 -8.37 -7.27 -2.33
CA MET A 57 -8.94 -8.54 -2.77
C MET A 57 -10.47 -8.51 -2.72
N GLU A 58 -11.04 -8.00 -1.63
CA GLU A 58 -12.50 -7.90 -1.48
C GLU A 58 -13.11 -6.92 -2.50
N LYS A 59 -12.46 -5.78 -2.73
CA LYS A 59 -12.91 -4.82 -3.76
C LYS A 59 -12.88 -5.41 -5.17
N TYR A 60 -11.84 -6.19 -5.49
CA TYR A 60 -11.77 -6.89 -6.77
C TYR A 60 -12.87 -7.95 -6.91
N ARG A 61 -13.19 -8.70 -5.85
CA ARG A 61 -14.30 -9.67 -5.82
C ARG A 61 -15.66 -9.02 -6.04
N LEU A 62 -15.85 -7.80 -5.52
CA LEU A 62 -17.06 -7.01 -5.74
C LEU A 62 -17.15 -6.40 -7.15
N GLY A 63 -16.19 -6.68 -8.04
CA GLY A 63 -16.19 -6.22 -9.43
C GLY A 63 -15.71 -4.78 -9.63
N TRP A 64 -15.07 -4.18 -8.62
CA TRP A 64 -14.56 -2.81 -8.75
C TRP A 64 -13.29 -2.80 -9.61
N ALA A 65 -13.13 -1.79 -10.45
CA ALA A 65 -11.91 -1.64 -11.24
C ALA A 65 -10.73 -1.30 -10.31
N ILE A 66 -9.58 -1.94 -10.53
CA ILE A 66 -8.40 -1.79 -9.65
C ILE A 66 -7.92 -0.34 -9.59
N LYS A 67 -8.01 0.39 -10.71
CA LYS A 67 -7.61 1.79 -10.80
C LYS A 67 -8.40 2.70 -9.83
N ASP A 68 -9.61 2.32 -9.45
CA ASP A 68 -10.48 3.15 -8.62
C ASP A 68 -10.11 3.07 -7.14
N PHE A 69 -9.58 1.94 -6.69
CA PHE A 69 -9.27 1.68 -5.29
C PHE A 69 -7.78 1.51 -4.99
N ALA A 70 -6.96 1.18 -5.99
CA ALA A 70 -5.54 1.05 -5.82
C ALA A 70 -4.92 2.41 -5.53
N HIS A 71 -4.24 2.52 -4.39
CA HIS A 71 -3.58 3.74 -3.98
C HIS A 71 -2.10 3.52 -3.83
N GLU A 72 -1.32 4.31 -4.56
CA GLU A 72 0.11 4.39 -4.35
C GLU A 72 0.44 4.80 -2.91
N PRO A 73 1.57 4.33 -2.36
CA PRO A 73 2.02 4.77 -1.06
C PRO A 73 2.25 6.28 -1.12
N LYS A 74 1.56 7.03 -0.24
CA LYS A 74 1.75 8.49 -0.15
C LYS A 74 3.25 8.81 -0.12
N PRO A 75 3.72 9.70 -1.01
CA PRO A 75 5.13 10.02 -1.09
C PRO A 75 5.62 10.55 0.26
N ARG A 76 6.89 10.29 0.57
CA ARG A 76 7.48 10.83 1.79
C ARG A 76 7.38 12.35 1.73
N LYS A 77 6.92 12.97 2.83
CA LYS A 77 6.89 14.43 2.95
C LYS A 77 8.32 14.94 2.76
N GLN A 78 8.55 15.74 1.71
CA GLN A 78 9.85 16.37 1.48
C GLN A 78 10.17 17.38 2.59
N ILE A 79 9.16 18.09 3.09
CA ILE A 79 9.29 19.07 4.17
C ILE A 79 8.51 18.57 5.38
N ARG A 80 9.21 18.40 6.52
CA ARG A 80 8.59 18.08 7.81
C ARG A 80 8.51 19.36 8.64
N GLY A 81 7.35 20.01 8.64
CA GLY A 81 7.05 21.20 9.44
C GLY A 81 5.59 21.21 9.89
N ARG A 82 5.31 21.83 11.04
CA ARG A 82 3.95 22.09 11.51
C ARG A 82 3.61 23.53 11.16
N GLY A 83 2.76 23.71 10.14
CA GLY A 83 2.25 25.01 9.73
C GLY A 83 3.22 25.87 8.90
N PRO A 84 2.77 27.08 8.49
CA PRO A 84 3.49 27.97 7.56
C PRO A 84 4.85 28.48 8.06
N SER A 85 5.11 28.33 9.36
CA SER A 85 6.28 28.91 10.04
C SER A 85 7.61 28.31 9.59
N VAL A 86 7.64 27.11 9.00
CA VAL A 86 8.88 26.51 8.48
C VAL A 86 8.61 25.81 7.16
N GLN A 87 9.10 26.38 6.06
CA GLN A 87 9.06 25.79 4.71
C GLN A 87 10.48 25.74 4.14
N PHE A 88 10.84 24.66 3.45
CA PHE A 88 12.17 24.49 2.82
C PHE A 88 13.37 24.67 3.77
N GLY A 89 13.25 24.26 5.03
CA GLY A 89 14.33 24.44 6.03
C GLY A 89 14.54 25.90 6.47
N LYS A 90 13.72 26.84 5.99
CA LYS A 90 13.73 28.25 6.39
C LYS A 90 12.52 28.53 7.27
N ARG A 91 12.76 29.20 8.40
CA ARG A 91 11.67 29.70 9.26
C ARG A 91 11.07 30.94 8.59
N ILE A 92 9.86 30.82 8.04
CA ILE A 92 9.09 31.96 7.54
C ILE A 92 8.61 32.72 8.78
N ARG A 93 9.31 33.81 9.12
CA ARG A 93 8.79 34.83 10.02
C ARG A 93 7.93 35.74 9.15
N SER A 94 6.63 35.89 9.46
CA SER A 94 5.86 36.99 8.87
C SER A 94 6.66 38.26 9.13
N ARG A 95 7.02 39.01 8.09
CA ARG A 95 7.56 40.36 8.27
C ARG A 95 6.54 41.11 9.12
N ARG A 96 6.92 41.56 10.31
CA ARG A 96 6.20 42.68 10.92
C ARG A 96 6.72 43.88 10.17
N ASP A 97 5.90 44.48 9.33
CA ASP A 97 6.18 45.82 8.85
C ASP A 97 6.20 46.74 10.07
N ARG A 98 7.40 47.24 10.40
CA ARG A 98 7.63 48.47 11.13
C ARG A 98 9.07 48.90 10.93
#